data_AF-A0A3S0F2U3-F1
#
_entry.id   AF-A0A3S0F2U3-F1
#
_cell.length_a   1.000
_cell.length_b   1.000
_cell.length_c   1.000
_cell.angle_alpha   90.00
_cell.angle_beta   90.00
_cell.angle_gamma   90.00
#
_symmetry.space_group_name_H-M   'P 1'
#
loop_
_entity.id
_entity.type
_entity.pdbx_description
1 polymer ?
#
loop_
_entity_poly.entity_id
_entity_poly.type
_entity_poly.pdbx_seq_one_letter_code
_entity_poly.pdbx_strand_id
1 'polypeptide(L)'
;MPALSSTCDAKGFAVQPGDRVRILSIVPGPDMEDDDVDMIEFMIGSICEIDRVDGEGHAWVTMWWSCADGVATSTVALAPHQMERVEGMVASRRV
;
A
#
# COMPACT_ATOMS: atom_id res chain seq x y z
N MET A 1 6.93 24.88 2.94
CA MET A 1 6.91 23.87 4.01
C MET A 1 6.04 22.72 3.52
N PRO A 2 6.53 21.51 3.23
CA PRO A 2 5.60 20.43 2.91
C PRO A 2 4.90 20.06 4.22
N ALA A 3 3.57 20.04 4.20
CA ALA A 3 2.77 19.57 5.32
C ALA A 3 3.12 18.08 5.53
N LEU A 4 3.46 17.71 6.76
CA LEU A 4 3.52 16.32 7.18
C LEU A 4 2.11 15.77 7.03
N SER A 5 1.83 15.19 5.87
CA SER A 5 0.52 14.69 5.51
C SER A 5 0.41 13.34 6.20
N SER A 6 -0.24 13.36 7.36
CA SER A 6 -0.46 12.17 8.16
C SER A 6 -1.67 11.45 7.61
N THR A 7 -1.55 10.16 7.36
CA THR A 7 -2.68 9.31 6.98
C THR A 7 -2.90 8.21 8.02
N CYS A 8 -4.06 7.57 7.98
CA CYS A 8 -4.44 6.48 8.87
C CYS A 8 -4.98 5.30 8.07
N ASP A 9 -4.99 4.13 8.67
CA ASP A 9 -5.61 2.94 8.10
C ASP A 9 -7.15 2.94 8.31
N ALA A 10 -7.81 1.89 7.81
CA ALA A 10 -9.26 1.72 7.89
C ALA A 10 -9.79 1.63 9.34
N LYS A 11 -8.89 1.36 10.30
CA LYS A 11 -9.18 1.27 11.74
C LYS A 11 -8.83 2.56 12.48
N GLY A 12 -8.29 3.57 11.80
CA GLY A 12 -7.92 4.86 12.37
C GLY A 12 -6.51 4.89 12.98
N PHE A 13 -5.69 3.86 12.77
CA PHE A 13 -4.29 3.87 13.19
C PHE A 13 -3.47 4.72 12.23
N ALA A 14 -2.69 5.67 12.77
CA ALA A 14 -1.76 6.44 11.97
C ALA A 14 -0.74 5.50 11.29
N VAL A 15 -0.48 5.76 10.01
CA VAL A 15 0.54 5.05 9.22
C VAL A 15 1.57 6.05 8.69
N GLN A 16 2.81 5.58 8.57
CA GLN A 16 3.92 6.39 8.10
C GLN A 16 4.75 5.61 7.06
N PRO A 17 5.57 6.31 6.26
CA PRO A 17 6.55 5.64 5.40
C PRO A 17 7.40 4.64 6.20
N GLY A 18 7.54 3.41 5.70
CA GLY A 18 8.18 2.29 6.39
C GLY A 18 7.24 1.40 7.24
N ASP A 19 6.01 1.83 7.53
CA ASP A 19 4.99 0.93 8.09
C ASP A 19 4.53 -0.07 7.02
N ARG A 20 4.11 -1.26 7.48
CA ARG A 20 3.52 -2.29 6.63
C ARG A 20 2.00 -2.23 6.73
N VAL A 21 1.35 -2.22 5.58
CA VAL A 21 -0.11 -2.23 5.46
C VAL A 21 -0.55 -3.38 4.59
N ARG A 22 -1.68 -3.98 4.95
CA ARG A 22 -2.41 -4.94 4.14
C ARG A 22 -3.38 -4.17 3.26
N ILE A 23 -3.35 -4.47 1.98
CA ILE A 23 -4.26 -3.89 1.01
C ILE A 23 -5.62 -4.59 1.16
N LEU A 24 -6.68 -3.84 1.43
CA LEU A 24 -8.04 -4.37 1.60
C LEU A 24 -8.85 -4.29 0.29
N SER A 25 -8.62 -3.24 -0.49
CA SER A 25 -9.29 -2.98 -1.76
C SER A 25 -8.46 -1.98 -2.55
N ILE A 26 -8.55 -2.04 -3.87
CA ILE A 26 -8.01 -1.02 -4.78
C ILE A 26 -9.15 -0.65 -5.72
N VAL A 27 -9.24 0.64 -6.06
CA VAL A 27 -10.21 1.12 -7.05
C VAL A 27 -9.43 1.38 -8.33
N PRO A 28 -9.55 0.53 -9.36
CA PRO A 28 -8.94 0.80 -10.66
C PRO A 28 -9.52 2.08 -11.25
N GLY A 29 -8.67 2.84 -11.95
CA GLY A 29 -9.13 4.01 -12.71
C GLY A 29 -10.02 3.58 -13.88
N PRO A 30 -10.95 4.43 -14.32
CA PRO A 30 -11.86 4.11 -15.44
C PRO A 30 -11.15 3.90 -16.79
N ASP A 31 -9.90 4.37 -16.90
CA ASP A 31 -9.09 4.29 -18.11
C ASP A 31 -7.95 3.25 -18.01
N MET A 32 -7.95 2.39 -16.97
CA MET A 32 -6.96 1.30 -16.87
C MET A 32 -7.32 0.15 -17.81
N GLU A 33 -6.30 -0.45 -18.42
CA GLU A 33 -6.46 -1.65 -19.26
C GLU A 33 -6.79 -2.88 -18.40
N ASP A 34 -7.56 -3.83 -18.93
CA ASP A 34 -8.01 -5.01 -18.16
C ASP A 34 -6.85 -5.81 -17.55
N ASP A 35 -5.75 -5.99 -18.29
CA ASP A 35 -4.55 -6.68 -17.78
C ASP A 35 -3.90 -5.94 -16.60
N ASP A 36 -3.89 -4.61 -16.61
CA ASP A 36 -3.38 -3.79 -15.50
C ASP A 36 -4.32 -3.89 -14.29
N VAL A 37 -5.64 -3.91 -14.53
CA VAL A 37 -6.66 -4.11 -13.48
C VAL A 37 -6.43 -5.44 -12.77
N ASP A 38 -6.29 -6.53 -13.52
CA ASP A 38 -6.01 -7.86 -12.95
C ASP A 38 -4.72 -7.86 -12.10
N MET A 39 -3.66 -7.16 -12.56
CA MET A 39 -2.40 -7.05 -11.81
C MET A 39 -2.54 -6.28 -10.50
N ILE A 40 -3.27 -5.15 -10.49
CA ILE A 40 -3.47 -4.37 -9.26
C ILE A 40 -4.47 -5.05 -8.32
N GLU A 41 -5.49 -5.74 -8.85
CA GLU A 41 -6.42 -6.52 -8.04
C GLU A 41 -5.71 -7.68 -7.33
N PHE A 42 -4.67 -8.26 -7.94
CA PHE A 42 -3.83 -9.27 -7.28
C PHE A 42 -3.09 -8.72 -6.04
N MET A 43 -2.90 -7.41 -5.93
CA MET A 43 -2.34 -6.82 -4.71
C MET A 43 -3.32 -6.89 -3.53
N ILE A 44 -4.62 -7.04 -3.77
CA ILE A 44 -5.62 -7.09 -2.70
C ILE A 44 -5.33 -8.29 -1.80
N GLY A 45 -5.18 -8.00 -0.50
CA GLY A 45 -4.81 -8.97 0.52
C GLY A 45 -3.31 -9.10 0.76
N SER A 46 -2.46 -8.56 -0.13
CA SER A 46 -1.01 -8.53 0.04
C SER A 46 -0.59 -7.48 1.06
N ILE A 47 0.58 -7.70 1.68
CA ILE A 47 1.17 -6.78 2.66
C ILE A 47 2.33 -6.07 1.98
N CYS A 48 2.24 -4.74 1.93
CA CYS A 48 3.24 -3.88 1.31
C CYS A 48 3.73 -2.83 2.31
N GLU A 49 4.95 -2.36 2.09
CA GLU A 49 5.52 -1.24 2.84
C GLU A 49 5.10 0.09 2.20
N ILE A 50 4.79 1.09 3.03
CA ILE A 50 4.49 2.44 2.56
C ILE A 50 5.78 3.13 2.15
N ASP A 51 5.85 3.53 0.88
CA ASP A 51 6.97 4.31 0.33
C ASP A 51 6.86 5.78 0.74
N ARG A 52 5.66 6.34 0.61
CA ARG A 52 5.37 7.75 0.93
C ARG A 52 3.90 7.97 1.20
N VAL A 53 3.59 9.11 1.84
CA VAL A 53 2.23 9.62 1.98
C VAL A 53 2.16 10.97 1.27
N ASP A 54 1.18 11.14 0.40
CA ASP A 54 1.02 12.39 -0.36
C ASP A 54 0.22 13.46 0.42
N GLY A 55 0.14 14.65 -0.18
CA GLY A 55 -0.58 15.80 0.37
C GLY A 55 -2.08 15.63 0.57
N GLU A 56 -2.67 14.61 -0.08
CA GLU A 56 -4.09 14.29 -0.01
C GLU A 56 -4.37 13.20 1.04
N GLY A 57 -3.31 12.62 1.63
CA GLY A 57 -3.42 11.57 2.63
C GLY A 57 -3.52 10.17 2.04
N HIS A 58 -3.14 9.98 0.78
CA HIS A 58 -3.00 8.62 0.23
C HIS A 58 -1.63 8.05 0.56
N ALA A 59 -1.61 6.81 1.03
CA ALA A 59 -0.38 6.05 1.23
C ALA A 59 0.00 5.34 -0.07
N TRP A 60 1.16 5.66 -0.59
CA TRP A 60 1.72 5.03 -1.78
C TRP A 60 2.48 3.78 -1.38
N VAL A 61 2.10 2.65 -1.97
CA VAL A 61 2.79 1.36 -1.80
C VAL A 61 3.32 0.89 -3.14
N THR A 62 4.47 0.24 -3.13
CA THR A 62 5.12 -0.31 -4.32
C THR A 62 5.30 -1.81 -4.15
N MET A 63 4.87 -2.58 -5.16
CA MET A 63 5.05 -4.01 -5.23
C MET A 63 5.94 -4.39 -6.40
N TRP A 64 6.84 -5.33 -6.14
CA TRP A 64 7.79 -5.85 -7.12
C TRP A 64 7.35 -7.24 -7.53
N TRP A 65 7.06 -7.40 -8.82
CA TRP A 65 6.63 -8.64 -9.41
C TRP A 65 7.78 -9.29 -10.16
N SER A 66 7.94 -10.60 -9.98
CA SER A 66 8.80 -11.39 -10.83
C SER A 66 7.96 -11.94 -11.98
N CYS A 67 8.09 -11.33 -13.15
CA CYS A 67 7.44 -11.76 -14.39
C CYS A 67 8.39 -12.65 -15.21
N ALA A 68 7.84 -13.38 -16.19
CA ALA A 68 8.64 -14.25 -17.05
C ALA A 68 9.69 -13.48 -17.88
N ASP A 69 9.35 -12.26 -18.32
CA ASP A 69 10.22 -11.39 -19.12
C ASP A 69 11.03 -10.37 -18.29
N GLY A 70 10.99 -10.45 -16.95
CA GLY A 70 11.78 -9.56 -16.09
C GLY A 70 11.09 -9.16 -14.79
N VAL A 71 11.47 -8.01 -14.25
CA VAL A 71 10.87 -7.45 -13.04
C VAL A 71 9.88 -6.37 -13.44
N ALA A 72 8.62 -6.52 -13.01
CA ALA A 72 7.63 -5.47 -13.13
C ALA A 72 7.43 -4.79 -11.76
N THR A 73 7.05 -3.52 -11.79
CA THR A 73 6.79 -2.75 -10.57
C THR A 73 5.48 -2.05 -10.72
N SER A 74 4.60 -2.23 -9.73
CA SER A 74 3.30 -1.59 -9.70
C SER A 74 3.21 -0.76 -8.43
N THR A 75 2.74 0.46 -8.56
CA THR A 75 2.60 1.40 -7.44
C THR A 75 1.16 1.86 -7.35
N VAL A 76 0.59 1.81 -6.16
CA VAL A 76 -0.82 2.13 -5.92
C VAL A 76 -0.93 3.13 -4.77
N ALA A 77 -1.78 4.14 -4.97
CA ALA A 77 -2.17 5.08 -3.92
C ALA A 77 -3.39 4.51 -3.18
N LEU A 78 -3.24 4.29 -1.87
CA LEU A 78 -4.29 3.74 -1.02
C LEU A 78 -4.88 4.85 -0.16
N ALA A 79 -6.21 4.99 -0.22
CA ALA A 79 -6.96 5.77 0.74
C ALA A 79 -7.04 5.05 2.10
N PRO A 80 -7.32 5.77 3.21
CA PRO A 80 -7.39 5.19 4.54
C PRO A 80 -8.22 3.90 4.63
N HIS A 81 -9.40 3.90 4.03
CA HIS A 81 -10.32 2.74 4.05
C HIS A 81 -9.86 1.53 3.23
N GLN A 82 -8.83 1.69 2.37
CA GLN A 82 -8.33 0.65 1.46
C GLN A 82 -7.15 -0.13 2.07
N MET A 83 -6.68 0.26 3.25
CA MET A 83 -5.53 -0.34 3.88
C MET A 83 -5.77 -0.62 5.35
N GLU A 84 -5.15 -1.67 5.85
CA GLU A 84 -5.11 -2.01 7.27
C GLU A 84 -3.66 -2.09 7.71
N ARG A 85 -3.30 -1.35 8.76
CA ARG A 85 -1.95 -1.43 9.31
C ARG A 85 -1.72 -2.82 9.88
N VAL A 86 -0.67 -3.48 9.38
CA VAL A 86 -0.18 -4.72 9.95
C VAL A 86 0.84 -4.32 10.98
N GLU A 87 0.46 -4.38 12.25
CA GLU A 87 1.41 -4.23 13.33
C GLU A 87 2.44 -5.35 13.16
N GLY A 88 3.64 -4.98 12.70
CA GLY A 88 4.73 -5.92 12.57
C GLY A 88 4.87 -6.62 13.90
N MET A 89 4.84 -7.96 13.91
CA MET A 89 5.15 -8.77 15.08
C MET A 89 6.20 -8.04 15.90
N VAL A 90 5.81 -7.52 17.07
CA VAL A 90 6.77 -7.04 18.05
C VAL A 90 7.73 -8.21 18.17
N ALA A 91 8.95 -8.03 17.67
CA ALA A 91 9.96 -9.07 17.74
C ALA A 91 9.99 -9.47 19.21
N SER A 92 9.46 -10.65 19.53
CA SER A 92 9.41 -11.16 20.89
C SER A 92 10.83 -11.04 21.39
N ARG A 93 11.03 -10.09 22.31
CA ARG A 93 12.28 -9.82 22.97
C ARG A 93 12.67 -11.14 23.63
N ARG A 94 13.55 -11.91 22.97
CA ARG A 94 14.19 -13.04 23.61
C ARG A 94 15.06 -12.45 24.71
N VAL A 95 14.57 -12.62 25.93
CA VAL A 95 15.31 -12.43 27.19
C VAL A 95 16.53 -13.32 27.21
#